data_AF-A0A2R7IJK5-F1
#
_entry.id   AF-A0A2R7IJK5-F1
#
_cell.length_a   1.000
_cell.length_b   1.000
_cell.length_c   1.000
_cell.angle_alpha   90.00
_cell.angle_beta   90.00
_cell.angle_gamma   90.00
#
_symmetry.space_group_name_H-M   'P 1'
#
loop_
_entity.id
_entity.type
_entity.pdbx_description
1 polymer ?
#
loop_
_entity_poly.entity_id
_entity_poly.type
_entity_poly.pdbx_seq_one_letter_code
_entity_poly.pdbx_strand_id
1 'polypeptide(L)'
;MSEQSVDQVNLPLIAAIVGVATIGGFMFGYDSGAINGTQEGLKSTFALSEGALGLTVSALLPGCALGAFMAGRLADSMGRRKVMMLAALLFLGSALVSG
;
A
#
# COMPACT_ATOMS: atom_id res chain seq x y z
N MET A 1 -33.27 -19.25 -29.68
CA MET A 1 -32.34 -18.24 -29.16
C MET A 1 -32.19 -18.53 -27.67
N SER A 2 -31.22 -19.38 -27.33
CA SER A 2 -31.05 -19.92 -25.98
C SER A 2 -30.70 -18.80 -25.00
N GLU A 3 -31.59 -18.58 -24.04
CA GLU A 3 -31.33 -17.84 -22.81
C GLU A 3 -30.00 -18.32 -22.22
N GLN A 4 -28.99 -17.45 -22.25
CA GLN A 4 -27.75 -17.70 -21.53
C GLN A 4 -28.09 -17.59 -20.05
N SER A 5 -28.01 -18.72 -19.35
CA SER A 5 -28.01 -18.82 -17.89
C SER A 5 -27.03 -17.78 -17.33
N VAL A 6 -27.57 -16.75 -16.68
CA VAL A 6 -26.76 -15.82 -15.90
C VAL A 6 -26.08 -16.64 -14.82
N ASP A 7 -24.77 -16.84 -14.95
CA ASP A 7 -23.93 -17.48 -13.93
C ASP A 7 -24.28 -16.89 -12.57
N GLN A 8 -24.55 -17.74 -11.58
CA GLN A 8 -24.78 -17.33 -10.20
C GLN A 8 -23.49 -16.68 -9.67
N VAL A 9 -23.40 -15.35 -9.79
CA VAL A 9 -22.24 -14.59 -9.34
C VAL A 9 -22.19 -14.63 -7.82
N ASN A 10 -21.11 -15.18 -7.27
CA ASN A 10 -20.87 -15.23 -5.83
C ASN A 10 -20.46 -13.84 -5.30
N LEU A 11 -21.41 -12.90 -5.23
CA LEU A 11 -21.25 -11.57 -4.64
C LEU A 11 -20.49 -11.57 -3.29
N PRO A 12 -20.79 -12.46 -2.31
CA PRO A 12 -20.08 -12.46 -1.04
C PRO A 12 -18.58 -12.76 -1.20
N LEU A 13 -18.23 -13.66 -2.12
CA LEU A 13 -16.83 -13.99 -2.41
C LEU A 13 -16.11 -12.81 -3.07
N ILE A 14 -16.77 -12.14 -4.02
CA ILE A 14 -16.21 -10.96 -4.69
C ILE A 14 -15.99 -9.83 -3.69
N ALA A 15 -16.97 -9.56 -2.83
CA ALA A 15 -16.87 -8.53 -1.80
C ALA A 15 -15.70 -8.81 -0.83
N ALA A 16 -15.51 -10.08 -0.42
CA ALA A 16 -14.39 -10.47 0.43
C ALA A 16 -13.03 -10.25 -0.27
N ILE A 17 -12.90 -10.64 -1.55
CA ILE A 17 -11.66 -10.44 -2.32
C ILE A 17 -11.36 -8.95 -2.48
N VAL A 18 -12.36 -8.14 -2.82
CA VAL A 18 -12.20 -6.69 -2.95
C VAL A 18 -11.82 -6.07 -1.62
N GLY A 19 -12.48 -6.45 -0.52
CA GLY A 19 -12.15 -5.96 0.82
C GLY A 19 -10.70 -6.24 1.20
N VAL A 20 -10.21 -7.46 0.97
CA VAL A 20 -8.79 -7.78 1.22
C VAL A 20 -7.86 -7.00 0.29
N ALA A 21 -8.22 -6.83 -0.99
CA ALA A 21 -7.41 -6.11 -1.95
C ALA A 21 -7.30 -4.59 -1.64
N THR A 22 -8.36 -3.98 -1.10
CA THR A 22 -8.37 -2.54 -0.78
C THR A 22 -7.64 -2.20 0.52
N ILE A 23 -7.44 -3.17 1.42
CA ILE A 23 -6.64 -2.97 2.64
C ILE A 23 -5.23 -2.44 2.31
N GLY A 24 -4.60 -2.92 1.22
CA GLY A 24 -3.29 -2.40 0.81
C GLY A 24 -3.31 -0.90 0.49
N GLY A 25 -4.35 -0.42 -0.22
CA GLY A 25 -4.53 1.01 -0.49
C GLY A 25 -4.87 1.82 0.75
N PHE A 26 -5.64 1.24 1.68
CA PHE A 26 -5.93 1.84 2.98
C PHE A 26 -4.66 2.02 3.83
N MET A 27 -3.83 0.98 3.92
CA MET A 27 -2.57 1.02 4.67
C MET A 27 -1.60 2.06 4.10
N PHE A 28 -1.51 2.17 2.77
CA PHE A 28 -0.72 3.22 2.15
C PHE A 28 -1.20 4.64 2.52
N GLY A 29 -2.52 4.85 2.54
CA GLY A 29 -3.11 6.11 2.98
C GLY A 29 -2.84 6.42 4.46
N TYR A 30 -2.86 5.40 5.32
CA TYR A 30 -2.52 5.53 6.73
C TYR A 30 -1.09 6.03 6.94
N ASP A 31 -0.10 5.42 6.29
CA ASP A 31 1.31 5.82 6.42
C ASP A 31 1.55 7.26 5.95
N SER A 32 0.94 7.63 4.81
CA SER A 32 1.01 9.00 4.30
C SER A 32 0.34 10.00 5.27
N GLY A 33 -0.75 9.62 5.93
CA GLY A 33 -1.43 10.43 6.93
C GLY A 33 -0.61 10.60 8.21
N ALA A 34 0.00 9.52 8.69
CA ALA A 34 0.82 9.51 9.90
C ALA A 34 2.06 10.41 9.77
N ILE A 35 2.72 10.39 8.61
CA ILE A 35 3.87 11.28 8.34
C ILE A 35 3.43 12.75 8.38
N ASN A 36 2.31 13.09 7.74
CA ASN A 36 1.79 14.47 7.76
C ASN A 36 1.40 14.92 9.18
N GLY A 37 0.86 14.03 10.00
CA GLY A 37 0.50 14.32 11.39
C GLY A 37 1.69 14.49 12.35
N THR A 38 2.88 14.01 11.98
CA THR A 38 4.07 13.99 12.85
C THR A 38 5.14 15.01 12.47
N GLN A 39 4.94 15.81 11.41
CA GLN A 39 5.95 16.74 10.89
C GLN A 39 6.48 17.73 11.95
N GLU A 40 5.61 18.33 12.75
CA GLU A 40 6.00 19.26 13.81
C GLU A 40 6.82 18.56 14.91
N GLY A 41 6.43 17.33 15.28
CA GLY A 41 7.15 16.52 16.26
C GLY A 41 8.52 16.06 15.76
N LEU A 42 8.64 15.71 14.48
CA LEU A 42 9.92 15.37 13.85
C LEU A 42 10.84 16.60 13.78
N LYS A 43 10.29 17.77 13.44
CA LYS A 43 11.05 19.03 13.41
C LYS A 43 11.63 19.38 14.78
N SER A 44 10.84 19.24 15.86
CA SER A 44 11.30 19.56 17.21
C SER A 44 12.24 18.52 17.81
N THR A 45 11.99 17.23 17.58
CA THR A 45 12.78 16.13 18.16
C THR A 45 14.18 16.03 17.56
N PHE A 46 14.30 16.25 16.26
CA PHE A 46 15.55 16.08 15.52
C PHE A 46 16.17 17.41 15.06
N ALA A 47 15.58 18.55 15.47
CA ALA A 47 16.02 19.90 15.10
C ALA A 47 16.21 20.10 13.57
N LEU A 48 15.29 19.54 12.76
CA LEU A 48 15.41 19.61 11.29
C LEU A 48 15.13 21.03 10.76
N SER A 49 15.92 21.44 9.76
CA SER A 49 15.58 22.58 8.90
C SER A 49 14.42 22.21 7.97
N GLU A 50 13.71 23.21 7.42
CA GLU A 50 12.55 22.98 6.56
C GLU A 50 12.90 22.18 5.29
N GLY A 51 14.08 22.40 4.73
CA GLY A 51 14.59 21.62 3.60
C GLY A 51 14.85 20.15 3.97
N ALA A 52 15.41 19.88 5.16
CA ALA A 52 15.65 18.52 5.61
C ALA A 52 14.34 17.77 5.91
N LEU A 53 13.36 18.46 6.52
CA LEU A 53 12.04 17.89 6.78
C LEU A 53 11.34 17.54 5.46
N GLY A 54 11.37 18.47 4.50
CA GLY A 54 10.83 18.26 3.16
C GLY A 54 11.48 17.09 2.43
N LEU A 55 12.80 16.94 2.50
CA LEU A 55 13.51 15.78 1.93
C LEU A 55 13.09 14.46 2.59
N THR A 56 12.94 14.47 3.91
CA THR A 56 12.54 13.27 4.67
C THR A 56 11.13 12.82 4.31
N VAL A 57 10.18 13.75 4.24
CA VAL A 57 8.78 13.46 3.89
C VAL A 57 8.64 13.10 2.41
N SER A 58 9.31 13.84 1.53
CA SER A 58 9.18 13.65 0.08
C SER A 58 9.85 12.38 -0.43
N ALA A 59 10.83 11.81 0.29
CA ALA A 59 11.48 10.55 -0.07
C ALA A 59 10.50 9.37 -0.20
N LEU A 60 9.32 9.45 0.43
CA LEU A 60 8.25 8.45 0.29
C LEU A 60 7.76 8.33 -1.16
N LEU A 61 7.47 9.45 -1.83
CA LEU A 61 6.90 9.50 -3.19
C LEU A 61 7.73 8.75 -4.26
N PRO A 62 9.03 9.02 -4.45
CA PRO A 62 9.84 8.31 -5.43
C PRO A 62 10.00 6.84 -5.06
N GLY A 63 10.07 6.49 -3.77
CA GLY A 63 10.07 5.11 -3.31
C GLY A 63 8.78 4.37 -3.71
N CYS A 64 7.63 5.00 -3.51
CA CYS A 64 6.34 4.45 -3.91
C CYS A 64 6.17 4.34 -5.42
N ALA A 65 6.66 5.32 -6.19
CA ALA A 65 6.65 5.25 -7.65
C ALA A 65 7.45 4.06 -8.17
N LEU A 66 8.66 3.87 -7.65
CA LEU A 66 9.51 2.72 -8.01
C LEU A 66 8.87 1.40 -7.56
N GLY A 67 8.34 1.37 -6.33
CA GLY A 67 7.65 0.20 -5.77
C GLY A 67 6.43 -0.20 -6.59
N ALA A 68 5.59 0.75 -7.00
CA ALA A 68 4.41 0.50 -7.82
C ALA A 68 4.79 -0.03 -9.20
N PHE A 69 5.84 0.53 -9.82
CA PHE A 69 6.36 0.03 -11.10
C PHE A 69 6.85 -1.41 -10.99
N MET A 70 7.65 -1.72 -9.96
CA MET A 70 8.17 -3.08 -9.72
C MET A 70 7.04 -4.06 -9.38
N ALA A 71 6.10 -3.67 -8.52
CA ALA A 71 4.96 -4.49 -8.13
C ALA A 71 4.05 -4.82 -9.32
N GLY A 72 3.82 -3.87 -10.22
CA GLY A 72 3.09 -4.09 -11.47
C GLY A 72 3.77 -5.16 -12.34
N ARG A 73 5.07 -4.99 -12.58
CA ARG A 73 5.84 -5.97 -13.37
C ARG A 73 5.88 -7.36 -12.74
N LEU A 74 6.01 -7.41 -11.42
CA LEU A 74 6.02 -8.66 -10.66
C LEU A 74 4.64 -9.35 -10.70
N ALA A 75 3.57 -8.56 -10.64
CA ALA A 75 2.19 -9.06 -10.69
C ALA A 75 1.87 -9.69 -12.04
N ASP A 76 2.42 -9.15 -13.13
CA ASP A 76 2.27 -9.71 -14.47
C ASP A 76 3.04 -11.02 -14.64
N SER A 77 4.21 -11.17 -14.00
CA SER A 77 5.03 -12.39 -14.12
C SER A 77 4.60 -13.52 -13.17
N MET A 78 4.32 -13.21 -11.90
CA MET A 78 4.10 -14.22 -10.85
C MET A 78 2.62 -14.38 -10.46
N GLY A 79 1.76 -13.48 -10.93
CA GLY A 79 0.34 -13.41 -10.61
C GLY A 79 0.02 -12.50 -9.41
N ARG A 80 -1.10 -11.75 -9.52
CA ARG A 80 -1.52 -10.73 -8.54
C ARG A 80 -1.62 -11.24 -7.10
N ARG A 81 -2.16 -12.45 -6.87
CA ARG A 81 -2.34 -13.00 -5.51
C ARG A 81 -1.01 -13.22 -4.79
N LYS A 82 0.02 -13.71 -5.49
CA LYS A 82 1.34 -13.94 -4.89
C LYS A 82 2.00 -12.62 -4.51
N VAL A 83 1.88 -11.61 -5.37
CA VAL A 83 2.39 -10.26 -5.10
C VAL A 83 1.66 -9.60 -3.94
N MET A 84 0.33 -9.75 -3.83
CA MET A 84 -0.44 -9.29 -2.66
C MET A 84 0.05 -9.94 -1.35
N MET A 85 0.30 -11.25 -1.36
CA MET A 85 0.85 -11.96 -0.19
C MET A 85 2.26 -11.48 0.16
N LEU A 86 3.11 -11.25 -0.85
CA LEU A 86 4.46 -10.73 -0.64
C LEU A 86 4.43 -9.31 -0.06
N ALA A 87 3.55 -8.44 -0.57
CA ALA A 87 3.33 -7.10 -0.03
C ALA A 87 2.85 -7.15 1.44
N ALA A 88 1.94 -8.07 1.77
CA ALA A 88 1.48 -8.27 3.14
C ALA A 88 2.62 -8.71 4.08
N LEU A 89 3.49 -9.63 3.63
CA LEU A 89 4.66 -10.05 4.40
C LEU A 89 5.67 -8.91 4.61
N LEU A 90 5.90 -8.09 3.59
CA LEU A 90 6.78 -6.92 3.70
C LEU A 90 6.20 -5.89 4.68
N PHE A 91 4.89 -5.63 4.64
CA PHE A 91 4.21 -4.74 5.59
C PHE A 91 4.26 -5.26 7.02
N LEU A 92 4.08 -6.56 7.22
CA LEU A 92 4.22 -7.18 8.54
C LEU A 92 5.67 -7.06 9.04
N GLY A 93 6.65 -7.33 8.18
CA GLY A 93 8.06 -7.18 8.52
C GLY A 93 8.42 -5.75 8.89
N SER A 94 7.95 -4.75 8.13
CA SER A 94 8.20 -3.34 8.44
C SER A 94 7.55 -2.90 9.74
N ALA A 95 6.32 -3.34 10.00
CA ALA A 95 5.63 -3.05 11.26
C ALA A 95 6.36 -3.63 12.47
N LEU A 96 6.92 -4.84 12.35
CA LEU A 96 7.70 -5.48 13.42
C LEU A 96 9.06 -4.81 13.66
N VAL A 97 9.69 -4.27 12.62
CA VAL A 97 10.99 -3.60 12.73
C VAL A 97 10.85 -2.16 13.25
N SER A 98 9.78 -1.47 12.86
CA SER A 98 9.54 -0.08 13.24
C SER A 98 8.74 0.08 14.55
N GLY A 99 8.10 -1.00 15.01
CA GLY A 99 7.30 -1.04 16.24
C GLY A 99 8.11 -1.23 17.51
#